data_AF-A0A8T4XF73-F1
#
_entry.id   AF-A0A8T4XF73-F1
#
_cell.length_a   1.000
_cell.length_b   1.000
_cell.length_c   1.000
_cell.angle_alpha   90.00
_cell.angle_beta   90.00
_cell.angle_gamma   90.00
#
_symmetry.space_group_name_H-M   'P 1'
#
loop_
_entity.id
_entity.type
_entity.pdbx_description
1 polymer ?
#
loop_
_entity_poly.entity_id
_entity_poly.type
_entity_poly.pdbx_seq_one_letter_code
_entity_poly.pdbx_strand_id
1 'polypeptide(L)'
;MPVKIDLHVHTCYSEDSNISLRDLFAEIRRKELDGVAITDHNTIEGSLEACKMISGFEAENRPIIIPGIEVSTRGGHIIGLNITEPIPKGLSVEETVERIHESGGIAIAAHPRAFFKDGIKLSPRILSFGLDAIEVINSS
;
A
#
# COMPACT_ATOMS: atom_id res chain seq x y z
N MET A 1 9.49 -14.91 -16.10
CA MET A 1 8.59 -15.44 -15.05
C MET A 1 7.78 -14.28 -14.50
N PRO A 2 6.55 -14.48 -14.03
CA PRO A 2 5.79 -13.41 -13.38
C PRO A 2 6.47 -13.01 -12.07
N VAL A 3 6.47 -11.72 -11.75
CA VAL A 3 6.96 -11.18 -10.48
C VAL A 3 5.90 -11.43 -9.41
N LYS A 4 6.30 -12.04 -8.27
CA LYS A 4 5.44 -12.37 -7.12
C LYS A 4 5.54 -11.27 -6.07
N ILE A 5 4.58 -10.34 -6.09
CA ILE A 5 4.52 -9.22 -5.15
C ILE A 5 3.19 -9.23 -4.40
N ASP A 6 3.26 -8.94 -3.10
CA ASP A 6 2.10 -8.56 -2.30
C ASP A 6 2.00 -7.02 -2.26
N LEU A 7 0.90 -6.46 -2.77
CA LEU A 7 0.75 -5.01 -2.97
C LEU A 7 0.06 -4.30 -1.81
N HIS A 8 -0.27 -5.02 -0.73
CA HIS A 8 -1.02 -4.45 0.39
C HIS A 8 -0.55 -5.08 1.71
N VAL A 9 0.52 -4.51 2.29
CA VAL A 9 1.15 -5.04 3.50
C VAL A 9 1.26 -3.97 4.57
N HIS A 10 0.80 -4.31 5.78
CA HIS A 10 0.89 -3.46 6.96
C HIS A 10 1.95 -3.98 7.92
N THR A 11 2.62 -3.07 8.59
CA THR A 11 3.74 -3.29 9.51
C THR A 11 3.41 -2.70 10.87
N CYS A 12 4.33 -2.85 11.83
CA CYS A 12 4.21 -2.23 13.15
C CYS A 12 4.20 -0.68 13.14
N TYR A 13 4.23 -0.04 11.97
CA TYR A 13 4.11 1.41 11.81
C TYR A 13 2.65 1.89 11.72
N SER A 14 1.68 0.99 11.54
CA SER A 14 0.26 1.26 11.75
C SER A 14 -0.33 0.39 12.85
N GLU A 15 -1.50 0.79 13.34
CA GLU A 15 -2.20 0.20 14.50
C GLU A 15 -2.72 -1.23 14.29
N ASP A 16 -2.78 -1.70 13.05
CA ASP A 16 -3.47 -2.93 12.66
C ASP A 16 -2.52 -4.09 12.36
N SER A 17 -1.21 -3.89 12.53
CA SER A 17 -0.19 -4.93 12.37
C SER A 17 0.90 -4.83 13.42
N ASN A 18 1.53 -5.98 13.72
CA ASN A 18 2.65 -6.08 14.67
C ASN A 18 3.93 -6.61 14.01
N ILE A 19 3.94 -6.81 12.68
CA ILE A 19 5.12 -7.35 12.00
C ILE A 19 6.21 -6.28 11.90
N SER A 20 7.40 -6.58 12.42
CA SER A 20 8.56 -5.70 12.26
C SER A 20 9.10 -5.76 10.83
N LEU A 21 9.84 -4.74 10.37
CA LEU A 21 10.47 -4.78 9.04
C LEU A 21 11.45 -5.96 8.88
N ARG A 22 12.12 -6.35 9.97
CA ARG A 22 13.00 -7.53 9.98
C ARG A 22 12.21 -8.81 9.73
N ASP A 23 11.08 -8.98 10.42
CA ASP A 23 10.22 -10.15 10.26
C ASP A 23 9.57 -10.16 8.87
N LEU A 24 9.18 -8.99 8.35
CA LEU A 24 8.69 -8.83 6.98
C LEU A 24 9.72 -9.34 5.96
N PHE A 25 10.99 -8.93 6.05
CA PHE A 25 12.02 -9.43 5.15
C PHE A 25 12.26 -10.94 5.29
N ALA A 26 12.17 -11.48 6.50
CA ALA A 26 12.24 -12.92 6.72
C ALA A 26 11.07 -13.65 6.03
N GLU A 27 9.85 -13.09 6.11
CA GLU A 27 8.65 -13.63 5.48
C GLU A 27 8.70 -13.56 3.95
N ILE A 28 9.20 -12.47 3.37
CA ILE A 28 9.41 -12.34 1.91
C ILE A 28 10.28 -13.49 1.40
N ARG A 29 11.41 -13.75 2.09
CA ARG A 29 12.30 -14.87 1.75
C ARG A 29 11.63 -16.22 1.96
N ARG A 30 10.94 -16.41 3.09
CA ARG A 30 10.28 -17.68 3.44
C ARG A 30 9.17 -18.07 2.46
N LYS A 31 8.45 -17.07 1.95
CA LYS A 31 7.35 -17.25 0.98
C LYS A 31 7.80 -17.19 -0.48
N GLU A 32 9.10 -16.98 -0.73
CA GLU A 32 9.67 -16.81 -2.07
C GLU A 32 8.95 -15.71 -2.87
N LEU A 33 8.65 -14.59 -2.20
CA LEU A 33 8.15 -13.37 -2.82
C LEU A 33 9.33 -12.58 -3.39
N ASP A 34 9.12 -11.95 -4.54
CA ASP A 34 10.09 -11.02 -5.13
C ASP A 34 10.07 -9.66 -4.41
N GLY A 35 8.97 -9.34 -3.73
CA GLY A 35 8.84 -8.08 -3.02
C GLY A 35 7.46 -7.81 -2.44
N VAL A 36 7.30 -6.62 -1.86
CA VAL A 36 6.05 -6.12 -1.30
C VAL A 36 5.89 -4.61 -1.53
N ALA A 37 4.65 -4.14 -1.53
CA ALA A 37 4.34 -2.74 -1.21
C ALA A 37 3.95 -2.65 0.26
N ILE A 38 4.62 -1.76 1.00
CA ILE A 38 4.25 -1.46 2.38
C ILE A 38 3.30 -0.26 2.35
N THR A 39 2.09 -0.46 2.85
CA THR A 39 0.96 0.46 2.73
C THR A 39 0.30 0.67 4.10
N ASP A 40 1.11 0.98 5.11
CA ASP A 40 0.62 1.28 6.46
C ASP A 40 -0.48 2.36 6.44
N HIS A 41 -1.42 2.29 7.39
CA HIS A 41 -2.49 3.27 7.50
C HIS A 41 -1.96 4.68 7.73
N ASN A 42 -2.23 5.58 6.78
CA ASN A 42 -1.99 7.02 6.89
C ASN A 42 -0.54 7.43 7.19
N THR A 43 0.43 6.54 6.97
CA THR A 43 1.86 6.82 7.16
C THR A 43 2.70 6.12 6.09
N ILE A 44 3.84 6.70 5.77
CA ILE A 44 4.86 6.14 4.86
C ILE A 44 6.14 5.76 5.61
N GLU A 45 6.19 5.94 6.93
CA GLU A 45 7.43 5.78 7.70
C GLU A 45 8.01 4.36 7.58
N GLY A 46 7.16 3.33 7.71
CA GLY A 46 7.57 1.93 7.57
C GLY A 46 8.09 1.60 6.18
N SER A 47 7.42 2.11 5.14
CA SER A 47 7.79 1.87 3.75
C SER A 47 9.09 2.57 3.36
N LEU A 48 9.29 3.81 3.79
CA LEU A 48 10.53 4.56 3.58
C LEU A 48 11.71 3.97 4.36
N GLU A 49 11.49 3.51 5.59
CA GLU A 49 12.53 2.85 6.37
C GLU A 49 12.94 1.53 5.73
N ALA A 50 11.98 0.73 5.25
CA ALA A 50 12.27 -0.49 4.51
C ALA A 50 13.10 -0.22 3.24
N CYS A 51 12.78 0.83 2.49
CA CYS A 51 13.55 1.26 1.31
C CYS A 51 15.02 1.60 1.66
N LYS A 52 15.27 2.20 2.83
CA LYS A 52 16.65 2.44 3.31
C LYS A 52 17.35 1.13 3.69
N MET A 53 16.67 0.26 4.44
CA MET A 53 17.22 -1.00 4.93
C MET A 53 17.69 -1.92 3.80
N ILE A 54 16.95 -1.99 2.68
CA ILE A 54 17.32 -2.86 1.55
C ILE A 54 18.63 -2.46 0.86
N SER A 55 19.14 -1.25 1.08
CA SER A 55 20.46 -0.84 0.58
C SER A 55 21.61 -1.66 1.16
N GLY A 56 21.41 -2.25 2.35
CA GLY A 56 22.37 -3.16 2.98
C GLY A 56 22.32 -4.61 2.49
N PHE A 57 21.42 -4.94 1.56
CA PHE A 57 21.27 -6.29 1.02
C PHE A 57 22.09 -6.45 -0.26
N GLU A 58 22.70 -7.62 -0.42
CA GLU A 58 23.32 -8.06 -1.67
C GLU A 58 22.32 -8.03 -2.82
N ALA A 59 22.78 -7.65 -4.01
CA ALA A 59 21.92 -7.39 -5.16
C ALA A 59 21.05 -8.61 -5.53
N GLU A 60 21.61 -9.83 -5.43
CA GLU A 60 20.94 -11.07 -5.79
C GLU A 60 19.83 -11.48 -4.81
N ASN A 61 19.84 -10.94 -3.59
CA ASN A 61 18.89 -11.27 -2.53
C ASN A 61 18.05 -10.07 -2.07
N ARG A 62 18.16 -8.93 -2.78
CA ARG A 62 17.47 -7.71 -2.41
C ARG A 62 16.00 -7.78 -2.83
N PRO A 63 15.04 -7.70 -1.88
CA PRO A 63 13.63 -7.69 -2.23
C PRO A 63 13.24 -6.36 -2.88
N ILE A 64 12.22 -6.39 -3.75
CA ILE A 64 11.58 -5.19 -4.27
C ILE A 64 10.70 -4.61 -3.16
N ILE A 65 10.97 -3.37 -2.76
CA ILE A 65 10.12 -2.63 -1.83
C ILE A 65 9.52 -1.44 -2.56
N ILE A 66 8.20 -1.40 -2.64
CA ILE A 66 7.45 -0.29 -3.20
C ILE A 66 7.00 0.59 -2.02
N PRO A 67 7.44 1.86 -1.96
CA PRO A 67 6.95 2.77 -0.93
C PRO A 67 5.49 3.09 -1.21
N GLY A 68 4.65 3.00 -0.18
CA GLY A 68 3.21 3.18 -0.30
C GLY A 68 2.57 3.60 1.01
N ILE A 69 1.25 3.80 0.93
CA ILE A 69 0.38 4.24 2.02
C ILE A 69 -1.04 3.73 1.77
N GLU A 70 -1.76 3.34 2.81
CA GLU A 70 -3.22 3.21 2.73
C GLU A 70 -3.87 4.43 3.38
N VAL A 71 -4.45 5.30 2.56
CA VAL A 71 -5.07 6.55 3.02
C VAL A 71 -6.52 6.29 3.44
N SER A 72 -6.84 6.62 4.69
CA SER A 72 -8.21 6.62 5.19
C SER A 72 -8.94 7.88 4.69
N THR A 73 -9.76 7.73 3.65
CA THR A 73 -10.59 8.80 3.10
C THR A 73 -11.98 8.83 3.75
N ARG A 74 -12.77 9.86 3.48
CA ARG A 74 -14.19 9.91 3.88
C ARG A 74 -15.09 8.89 3.18
N GLY A 75 -14.61 8.26 2.10
CA GLY A 75 -15.35 7.30 1.29
C GLY A 75 -14.84 5.86 1.38
N GLY A 76 -13.90 5.59 2.29
CA GLY A 76 -13.20 4.32 2.43
C GLY A 76 -11.70 4.45 2.15
N HIS A 77 -10.99 3.33 2.04
CA HIS A 77 -9.54 3.37 1.87
C HIS A 77 -9.07 3.38 0.42
N ILE A 78 -7.99 4.10 0.17
CA ILE A 78 -7.26 4.14 -1.10
C ILE A 78 -5.79 3.81 -0.82
N ILE A 79 -5.25 2.81 -1.53
CA ILE A 79 -3.82 2.54 -1.55
C ILE A 79 -3.16 3.50 -2.54
N GLY A 80 -2.12 4.19 -2.08
CA GLY A 80 -1.18 4.90 -2.94
C GLY A 80 0.12 4.11 -3.03
N LEU A 81 0.54 3.74 -4.25
CA LEU A 81 1.86 3.17 -4.52
C LEU A 81 2.80 4.24 -5.06
N ASN A 82 4.10 4.05 -4.85
CA ASN A 82 5.16 5.01 -5.19
C ASN A 82 4.97 6.36 -4.48
N ILE A 83 4.59 6.32 -3.20
CA ILE A 83 4.36 7.52 -2.38
C ILE A 83 5.52 7.72 -1.40
N THR A 84 6.22 8.84 -1.54
CA THR A 84 7.35 9.21 -0.68
C THR A 84 7.11 10.47 0.13
N GLU A 85 5.96 11.13 -0.04
CA GLU A 85 5.53 12.28 0.75
C GLU A 85 4.16 11.99 1.39
N PRO A 86 3.90 12.44 2.63
CA PRO A 86 2.64 12.13 3.31
C PRO A 86 1.40 12.68 2.57
N ILE A 87 0.35 11.87 2.52
CA ILE A 87 -0.97 12.29 2.03
C ILE A 87 -1.91 12.42 3.24
N PRO A 88 -2.58 13.58 3.44
CA PRO A 88 -3.49 13.76 4.56
C PRO A 88 -4.67 12.78 4.53
N LYS A 89 -5.00 12.25 5.71
CA LYS A 89 -6.22 11.46 5.92
C LYS A 89 -7.47 12.34 5.99
N GLY A 90 -8.64 11.74 5.78
CA GLY A 90 -9.94 12.41 5.90
C GLY A 90 -10.31 13.31 4.72
N LEU A 91 -9.54 13.25 3.64
CA LEU A 91 -9.91 13.86 2.35
C LEU A 91 -11.06 13.09 1.69
N SER A 92 -11.66 13.68 0.66
CA SER A 92 -12.53 12.90 -0.25
C SER A 92 -11.71 11.90 -1.07
N VAL A 93 -12.37 10.88 -1.62
CA VAL A 93 -11.71 9.90 -2.51
C VAL A 93 -11.05 10.60 -3.71
N GLU A 94 -11.75 11.56 -4.32
CA GLU A 94 -11.27 12.32 -5.47
C GLU A 94 -9.99 13.10 -5.14
N GLU A 95 -10.00 13.91 -4.07
CA GLU A 95 -8.81 14.65 -3.61
C GLU A 95 -7.64 13.72 -3.24
N THR A 96 -7.93 12.54 -2.69
CA THR A 96 -6.89 11.54 -2.39
C THR A 96 -6.27 10.99 -3.67
N VAL A 97 -7.07 10.63 -4.66
CA VAL A 97 -6.57 10.13 -5.96
C VAL A 97 -5.74 11.20 -6.66
N GLU A 98 -6.22 12.44 -6.71
CA GLU A 98 -5.49 13.57 -7.28
C GLU A 98 -4.10 13.74 -6.65
N ARG A 99 -4.01 13.74 -5.31
CA ARG A 99 -2.72 13.86 -4.59
C ARG A 99 -1.77 12.69 -4.82
N ILE A 100 -2.30 11.47 -4.95
CA ILE A 100 -1.51 10.30 -5.32
C ILE A 100 -0.88 10.52 -6.70
N HIS A 101 -1.67 10.97 -7.68
CA HIS A 101 -1.19 11.23 -9.03
C HIS A 101 -0.24 12.42 -9.12
N GLU A 102 -0.49 13.50 -8.39
CA GLU A 102 0.42 14.65 -8.27
C GLU A 102 1.80 14.24 -7.72
N SER A 103 1.82 13.20 -6.88
CA SER A 103 3.05 12.60 -6.34
C SER A 103 3.72 11.61 -7.31
N GLY A 104 3.16 11.40 -8.50
CA GLY A 104 3.62 10.39 -9.47
C GLY A 104 3.30 8.94 -9.05
N GLY A 105 2.33 8.78 -8.16
CA GLY A 105 1.90 7.49 -7.63
C GLY A 105 0.76 6.85 -8.41
N ILE A 106 0.38 5.64 -7.98
CA ILE A 106 -0.73 4.85 -8.53
C ILE A 106 -1.81 4.73 -7.45
N ALA A 107 -3.06 5.06 -7.79
CA ALA A 107 -4.19 5.02 -6.87
C ALA A 107 -5.02 3.74 -7.07
N ILE A 108 -5.16 2.96 -6.00
CA ILE A 108 -5.85 1.67 -6.02
C ILE A 108 -7.01 1.67 -5.01
N ALA A 109 -8.19 1.26 -5.46
CA ALA A 109 -9.32 1.02 -4.58
C ALA A 109 -9.05 -0.19 -3.67
N ALA A 110 -8.91 0.05 -2.37
CA ALA A 110 -8.61 -0.96 -1.37
C ALA A 110 -9.86 -1.75 -0.95
N HIS A 111 -9.71 -3.07 -0.84
CA HIS A 111 -10.68 -4.05 -0.33
C HIS A 111 -12.17 -3.71 -0.53
N PRO A 112 -12.63 -3.48 -1.77
CA PRO A 112 -13.99 -3.04 -2.04
C PRO A 112 -15.08 -4.06 -1.66
N ARG A 113 -14.69 -5.30 -1.33
CA ARG A 113 -15.59 -6.39 -0.93
C ARG A 113 -15.54 -6.72 0.57
N ALA A 114 -14.70 -6.05 1.36
CA ALA A 114 -14.68 -6.24 2.80
C ALA A 114 -15.96 -5.63 3.42
N PHE A 115 -16.85 -6.48 3.93
CA PHE A 115 -18.13 -6.06 4.54
C PHE A 115 -17.96 -5.40 5.93
N PHE A 116 -16.79 -5.57 6.58
CA PHE A 116 -16.58 -5.24 8.00
C PHE A 116 -15.44 -4.26 8.28
N LYS A 117 -14.66 -3.88 7.26
CA LYS A 117 -13.62 -2.83 7.34
C LYS A 117 -14.08 -1.65 6.49
N ASP A 118 -13.54 -0.46 6.71
CA ASP A 118 -13.85 0.78 5.98
C ASP A 118 -13.44 0.74 4.49
N GLY A 119 -13.82 -0.32 3.78
CA GLY A 119 -13.52 -0.56 2.39
C GLY A 119 -14.27 0.40 1.48
N ILE A 120 -13.65 0.68 0.34
CA ILE A 120 -14.23 1.61 -0.62
C ILE A 120 -15.47 1.01 -1.28
N LYS A 121 -16.61 1.67 -1.10
CA LYS A 121 -17.87 1.24 -1.72
C LYS A 121 -17.88 1.66 -3.19
N LEU A 122 -17.45 0.76 -4.07
CA LEU A 122 -17.44 1.03 -5.51
C LEU A 122 -18.82 1.50 -5.99
N SER A 123 -18.81 2.64 -6.67
CA SER A 123 -19.97 3.24 -7.31
C SER A 123 -19.53 3.84 -8.64
N PRO A 124 -20.45 4.07 -9.61
CA PRO A 124 -20.10 4.74 -10.86
C PRO A 124 -19.37 6.07 -10.64
N ARG A 125 -19.73 6.79 -9.57
CA ARG A 125 -19.05 8.02 -9.16
C ARG A 125 -17.59 7.77 -8.73
N ILE A 126 -17.36 6.81 -7.83
CA ILE A 126 -15.99 6.49 -7.37
C ILE A 126 -15.10 6.00 -8.52
N LEU A 127 -15.65 5.18 -9.43
CA LEU A 127 -14.92 4.72 -10.61
C LEU A 127 -14.60 5.85 -11.60
N SER A 128 -15.30 6.99 -11.52
CA SER A 128 -15.04 8.16 -12.37
C SER A 128 -13.90 9.05 -11.87
N PHE A 129 -13.38 8.82 -10.66
CA PHE A 129 -12.30 9.63 -10.07
C PHE A 129 -10.88 9.26 -10.55
N GLY A 130 -10.74 8.38 -11.55
CA GLY A 130 -9.44 8.07 -12.14
C GLY A 130 -8.61 7.05 -11.36
N LEU A 131 -9.23 6.15 -10.60
CA LEU A 131 -8.52 5.00 -10.00
C LEU A 131 -7.81 4.19 -11.09
N ASP A 132 -6.57 3.79 -10.82
CA ASP A 132 -5.74 3.03 -11.76
C ASP A 132 -6.01 1.53 -11.66
N ALA A 133 -6.36 1.05 -10.46
CA ALA A 133 -6.65 -0.35 -10.20
C ALA A 133 -7.66 -0.55 -9.06
N ILE A 134 -8.13 -1.78 -8.94
CA ILE A 134 -9.02 -2.23 -7.88
C ILE A 134 -8.45 -3.51 -7.30
N GLU A 135 -8.35 -3.59 -5.98
CA GLU A 135 -7.98 -4.82 -5.31
C GLU A 135 -9.09 -5.88 -5.46
N VAL A 136 -8.73 -7.05 -5.99
CA VAL A 136 -9.66 -8.15 -6.31
C VAL A 136 -9.43 -9.42 -5.48
N ILE A 137 -8.19 -9.63 -5.01
CA ILE A 137 -7.81 -10.73 -4.13
C ILE A 137 -7.30 -10.08 -2.86
N ASN A 138 -7.96 -10.36 -1.75
CA ASN A 138 -7.53 -9.92 -0.44
C ASN A 138 -7.92 -10.94 0.63
N SER A 139 -7.31 -10.82 1.80
CA SER A 139 -7.58 -11.61 3.00
C SER A 139 -8.36 -10.81 4.06
N SER A 140 -8.93 -9.66 3.65
CA SER A 140 -9.48 -8.59 4.49
C SER A 140 -10.62 -9.01 5.39
#